data_AF-A0A166AEY9-F1
#
_entry.id   AF-A0A166AEY9-F1
#
_cell.length_a   1.000
_cell.length_b   1.000
_cell.length_c   1.000
_cell.angle_alpha   90.00
_cell.angle_beta   90.00
_cell.angle_gamma   90.00
#
_symmetry.space_group_name_H-M   'P 1'
#
loop_
_entity.id
_entity.type
_entity.pdbx_description
1 polymer ?
#
loop_
_entity_poly.entity_id
_entity_poly.type
_entity_poly.pdbx_seq_one_letter_code
_entity_poly.pdbx_strand_id
1 'polypeptide(L)' 'MPDNILIDDYHLEKAHIHPNSDKHYMKEEINETDLITVFNIVHNHIDNNKGLKLNKLIKELKK' A
#
# COMPACT_ATOMS: atom_id res chain seq x y z
N MET A 1 -14.55 4.11 1.69
CA MET A 1 -14.63 4.30 0.22
C MET A 1 -14.34 2.96 -0.45
N PRO A 2 -14.98 2.60 -1.58
CA PRO A 2 -14.79 1.30 -2.23
C PRO A 2 -13.34 1.11 -2.69
N ASP A 3 -12.95 -0.17 -2.84
CA ASP A 3 -11.61 -0.79 -2.92
C ASP A 3 -10.55 -0.22 -3.90
N ASN A 4 -10.33 1.08 -3.89
CA ASN A 4 -9.19 1.69 -4.56
C ASN A 4 -8.06 1.84 -3.55
N ILE A 5 -6.89 1.27 -3.87
CA ILE A 5 -5.64 1.64 -3.20
C ILE A 5 -5.44 3.13 -3.47
N LEU A 6 -5.82 3.97 -2.51
CA LEU A 6 -5.56 5.39 -2.54
C LEU A 6 -4.09 5.55 -2.14
N ILE A 7 -3.25 5.82 -3.13
CA ILE A 7 -1.93 6.39 -2.86
C ILE A 7 -2.21 7.85 -2.53
N ASP A 8 -2.50 8.09 -1.26
CA ASP A 8 -2.85 9.38 -0.73
C ASP A 8 -1.59 10.25 -0.60
N ASP A 9 -1.45 11.25 -1.46
CA ASP A 9 -0.38 12.26 -1.41
C ASP A 9 -0.64 13.35 -0.36
N TYR A 10 -1.80 13.31 0.30
CA TYR A 10 -2.33 14.40 1.12
C TYR A 10 -1.83 14.35 2.58
N HIS A 11 -1.19 13.26 3.00
CA HIS A 11 -0.63 13.10 4.34
C HIS A 11 0.90 13.20 4.31
N LEU A 12 1.39 14.44 4.30
CA LEU A 12 2.81 14.83 4.26
C LEU A 12 3.69 14.29 5.41
N GLU A 13 3.17 13.52 6.37
CA GLU A 13 3.95 13.06 7.52
C GLU A 13 4.42 11.61 7.42
N LYS A 14 3.58 10.66 6.96
CA LYS A 14 3.92 9.23 6.81
C LYS A 14 2.93 8.49 5.90
N ALA A 15 3.45 7.73 4.95
CA ALA A 15 2.64 6.81 4.16
C ALA A 15 2.20 5.60 5.02
N HIS A 16 0.99 5.11 4.79
CA HIS A 16 0.43 3.97 5.53
C HIS A 16 -0.55 3.17 4.68
N ILE A 17 -0.78 1.91 5.06
CA ILE A 17 -1.72 0.99 4.40
C ILE A 17 -2.92 0.78 5.30
N HIS A 18 -4.12 0.81 4.71
CA HIS A 18 -5.34 0.31 5.35
C HIS A 18 -5.62 -1.12 4.86
N PRO A 19 -5.33 -2.16 5.67
CA PRO A 19 -5.60 -3.55 5.26
C PRO A 19 -7.09 -3.88 5.17
N ASN A 20 -7.96 -3.03 5.73
CA ASN A 20 -9.41 -3.15 5.64
C ASN A 20 -10.01 -1.75 5.35
N SER A 21 -10.67 -1.61 4.21
CA SER A 21 -11.28 -0.37 3.72
C SER A 21 -12.46 0.11 4.57
N ASP A 22 -13.14 -0.79 5.29
CA ASP A 22 -14.25 -0.46 6.20
C ASP A 22 -13.77 -0.03 7.59
N LYS A 23 -12.50 -0.30 7.92
CA LYS A 23 -11.91 -0.03 9.23
C LYS A 23 -10.73 0.91 9.11
N HIS A 24 -11.01 2.17 8.77
CA HIS A 24 -9.99 3.23 8.62
C HIS A 24 -9.09 3.44 9.85
N TYR A 25 -9.51 3.05 11.05
CA TYR A 25 -8.63 3.10 12.24
C TYR A 25 -7.53 2.03 12.22
N MET A 26 -7.72 0.95 11.46
CA MET A 26 -6.69 -0.07 11.23
C MET A 26 -5.77 0.43 10.13
N LYS A 27 -4.56 0.82 10.53
CA LYS A 27 -3.51 1.27 9.63
C LYS A 27 -2.18 0.64 9.98
N GLU A 28 -1.37 0.40 8.98
CA GLU A 28 0.00 -0.09 9.11
C GLU A 28 0.94 0.94 8.47
N GLU A 29 1.87 1.50 9.24
CA GLU A 29 2.86 2.44 8.71
C GLU A 29 3.79 1.71 7.73
N ILE A 30 4.17 2.41 6.65
CA ILE A 30 5.24 1.98 5.76
C ILE A 30 6.41 2.94 5.92
N ASN A 31 7.62 2.39 5.93
CA ASN A 31 8.85 3.17 6.10
C ASN A 31 9.23 3.91 4.81
N GLU A 32 8.67 3.50 3.67
CA GLU A 32 8.98 4.06 2.36
C GLU A 32 8.14 5.31 2.09
N THR A 33 8.81 6.46 1.98
CA THR A 33 8.18 7.75 1.67
C THR A 33 8.26 8.10 0.18
N ASP A 34 9.06 7.36 -0.60
CA ASP A 34 9.19 7.58 -2.04
C ASP A 34 8.03 6.90 -2.79
N LEU A 35 7.12 7.73 -3.31
CA LEU A 35 5.97 7.32 -4.11
C LEU A 35 6.35 6.49 -5.34
N ILE A 36 7.50 6.75 -5.96
CA ILE A 36 7.97 5.99 -7.13
C ILE A 36 8.34 4.57 -6.69
N THR A 37 9.03 4.44 -5.56
CA THR A 37 9.40 3.15 -5.00
C THR A 37 8.16 2.35 -4.58
N VAL A 38 7.19 2.99 -3.90
CA VAL A 38 5.91 2.36 -3.54
C VAL A 38 5.15 1.89 -4.78
N PHE A 39 5.04 2.74 -5.81
CA PHE A 39 4.40 2.40 -7.07
C PHE A 39 5.06 1.18 -7.74
N ASN A 40 6.39 1.18 -7.82
CA ASN A 40 7.14 0.08 -8.42
C ASN A 40 6.93 -1.24 -7.66
N ILE A 41 6.87 -1.21 -6.32
CA ILE A 41 6.58 -2.39 -5.51
C ILE A 41 5.18 -2.93 -5.82
N VAL A 42 4.16 -2.06 -5.81
CA VAL A 42 2.77 -2.45 -6.10
C VAL A 42 2.64 -3.02 -7.51
N HIS A 43 3.24 -2.36 -8.51
CA HIS A 43 3.20 -2.80 -9.90
C HIS A 43 3.86 -4.17 -10.07
N ASN A 44 5.09 -4.33 -9.58
CA ASN A 44 5.82 -5.61 -9.63
C ASN A 44 5.06 -6.72 -8.91
N HIS A 45 4.36 -6.41 -7.82
CA HIS A 45 3.55 -7.38 -7.10
C HIS A 45 2.43 -7.95 -7.97
N ILE A 46 1.68 -7.07 -8.63
CA ILE A 46 0.55 -7.42 -9.49
C ILE A 46 1.02 -8.28 -10.66
N ASP A 47 2.09 -7.86 -11.34
CA ASP A 47 2.65 -8.57 -12.49
C ASP A 47 3.12 -9.98 -12.11
N ASN A 48 3.90 -10.09 -11.03
CA ASN A 48 4.48 -11.37 -10.61
C ASN A 48 3.47 -12.34 -10.02
N ASN A 49 2.35 -11.85 -9.48
CA ASN A 49 1.33 -12.68 -8.84
C ASN A 49 0.07 -12.90 -9.70
N LYS A 50 0.07 -12.41 -10.95
CA LYS A 50 -1.10 -12.43 -11.87
C LYS A 50 -2.35 -11.82 -11.22
N GLY A 51 -2.16 -10.73 -10.47
CA GLY A 51 -3.19 -10.10 -9.65
C GLY A 51 -2.68 -9.69 -8.26
N LEU A 52 -3.49 -8.93 -7.54
CA LEU A 52 -3.14 -8.38 -6.23
C LEU A 52 -3.22 -9.45 -5.12
N LYS A 53 -2.13 -9.69 -4.38
CA LYS A 53 -2.12 -10.50 -3.15
C LYS A 53 -1.79 -9.63 -1.93
N LEU A 54 -2.82 -9.06 -1.33
CA LEU A 54 -2.73 -8.08 -0.23
C LEU A 54 -1.72 -8.48 0.88
N ASN A 55 -1.81 -9.70 1.42
CA ASN A 55 -0.91 -10.15 2.49
C ASN A 55 0.57 -10.21 2.10
N LYS A 56 0.87 -10.41 0.81
CA LYS A 56 2.25 -10.40 0.31
C LYS A 56 2.71 -8.97 0.02
N LEU A 57 1.84 -8.16 -0.59
CA LEU A 57 2.12 -6.75 -0.85
C LEU A 57 2.42 -5.98 0.44
N ILE A 58 1.66 -6.22 1.51
CA ILE A 58 1.92 -5.61 2.83
C ILE A 58 3.32 -5.95 3.34
N LYS A 59 3.79 -7.19 3.13
CA LYS A 59 5.15 -7.60 3.53
C LYS A 59 6.23 -6.95 2.68
N GLU A 60 5.96 -6.72 1.40
CA GLU A 60 6.89 -6.08 0.46
C GLU A 60 7.03 -4.58 0.75
N LEU A 61 5.93 -3.89 1.08
CA LEU A 61 5.90 -2.47 1.44
C LEU A 61 6.48 -2.14 2.83
N LYS A 62 6.73 -3.16 3.66
CA LYS A 62 7.26 -3.03 5.03
C LYS A 62 8.74 -3.40 5.17
N LYS A 63 9.36 -3.90 4.11
CA LYS A 63 10.81 -4.16 4.09
C LYS A 63 11.58 -2.86 4.14
#